data_AF-A0A9C9GIG2-F1
#
_entry.id   AF-A0A9C9GIG2-F1
#
_cell.length_a   1.000
_cell.length_b   1.000
_cell.length_c   1.000
_cell.angle_alpha   90.00
_cell.angle_beta   90.00
_cell.angle_gamma   90.00
#
_symmetry.space_group_name_H-M   'P 1'
#
loop_
_entity.id
_entity.type
_entity.pdbx_description
1 polymer ?
#
loop_
_entity_poly.entity_id
_entity_poly.type
_entity_poly.pdbx_seq_one_letter_code
_entity_poly.pdbx_strand_id
1 'polypeptide(L)'
;MDKDLKKELDVLVTLRKVISGMVREITPDPGMRHPLSDETLEDVRQSFMLIAAREKEISETMGKPSLHRPQYKGDTPKTTVVKLHGLKSVKKDDE
;
A
#
# COMPACT_ATOMS: atom_id res chain seq x y z
N MET A 1 8.34 -8.19 16.24
CA MET A 1 7.37 -8.38 15.15
C MET A 1 6.86 -7.04 14.62
N ASP A 2 5.94 -6.32 15.29
CA ASP A 2 5.42 -5.06 14.72
C ASP A 2 6.49 -3.97 14.51
N LYS A 3 7.48 -3.89 15.40
CA LYS A 3 8.60 -2.95 15.28
C LYS A 3 9.50 -3.26 14.08
N ASP A 4 9.67 -4.54 13.76
CA ASP A 4 10.53 -5.00 12.67
C ASP A 4 9.84 -4.77 11.32
N LEU A 5 8.55 -5.11 11.24
CA LEU A 5 7.71 -4.83 10.07
C LEU A 5 7.60 -3.32 9.78
N LYS A 6 7.57 -2.45 10.81
CA LYS A 6 7.60 -0.99 10.62
C LYS A 6 8.90 -0.51 10.01
N LYS A 7 10.04 -1.01 10.49
CA LYS A 7 11.36 -0.68 9.93
C LYS A 7 11.46 -1.13 8.48
N GLU A 8 10.99 -2.35 8.18
CA GLU A 8 10.95 -2.88 6.82
C GLU A 8 10.09 -1.99 5.90
N LEU A 9 8.90 -1.59 6.36
CA LEU A 9 8.04 -0.66 5.63
C LEU A 9 8.74 0.69 5.37
N ASP A 10 9.41 1.26 6.36
CA ASP A 10 10.15 2.52 6.21
C ASP A 10 11.28 2.41 5.17
N VAL A 11 11.99 1.28 5.15
CA VAL A 11 13.02 0.98 4.15
C VAL A 11 12.41 0.89 2.76
N LEU A 12 11.31 0.15 2.58
CA LEU A 12 10.62 0.01 1.29
C LEU A 12 10.09 1.36 0.77
N VAL A 13 9.49 2.16 1.66
CA VAL A 13 9.01 3.51 1.34
C VAL A 13 10.16 4.40 0.88
N THR A 14 11.31 4.33 1.56
CA THR A 14 12.50 5.11 1.22
C THR A 14 13.07 4.67 -0.13
N LEU A 15 13.20 3.36 -0.35
CA LEU A 15 13.70 2.80 -1.61
C LEU A 15 12.81 3.21 -2.79
N ARG A 16 11.49 3.07 -2.65
CA ARG A 16 10.52 3.49 -3.66
C ARG A 16 10.67 4.97 -4.02
N LYS A 17 10.87 5.84 -3.02
CA LYS A 17 11.08 7.29 -3.23
C LYS A 17 12.37 7.57 -3.98
N VAL A 18 13.47 6.92 -3.61
CA VAL A 18 14.78 7.08 -4.27
C VAL A 18 14.70 6.67 -5.73
N ILE A 19 14.19 5.46 -6.02
CA ILE A 19 14.05 4.98 -7.40
C ILE A 19 13.13 5.90 -8.20
N SER A 20 12.02 6.36 -7.60
CA SER A 20 11.12 7.31 -8.27
C SER A 20 11.79 8.65 -8.58
N GLY A 21 12.68 9.13 -7.70
CA GLY A 21 13.48 10.33 -7.93
C GLY A 21 14.43 10.14 -9.11
N MET A 22 15.17 9.04 -9.13
CA MET A 22 16.08 8.70 -10.23
C MET A 22 15.32 8.60 -11.56
N VAL A 23 14.17 7.92 -11.59
CA VAL A 23 13.33 7.81 -12.80
C VAL A 23 12.91 9.19 -13.30
N ARG A 24 12.54 10.12 -12.41
CA ARG A 24 12.18 11.50 -12.82
C ARG A 24 13.35 12.27 -13.42
N GLU A 25 14.54 12.09 -12.87
CA GLU A 25 15.76 12.78 -13.36
C GLU A 25 16.19 12.27 -14.74
N ILE A 26 16.00 10.98 -15.02
CA ILE A 26 16.39 10.39 -16.31
C ILE A 26 15.28 10.41 -17.36
N THR A 27 14.04 10.73 -16.98
CA THR A 27 12.91 10.79 -17.91
C THR A 27 13.15 11.96 -18.86
N PRO A 28 13.36 11.70 -20.16
CA PRO A 28 13.65 12.75 -21.11
C PRO A 28 12.38 13.48 -21.52
N ASP A 29 12.53 14.64 -22.17
CA ASP A 29 11.42 15.38 -22.73
C ASP A 29 10.64 14.56 -23.78
N PRO A 30 9.34 14.84 -23.98
CA PRO A 30 8.54 14.15 -25.00
C PRO A 30 9.20 14.18 -26.38
N GLY A 31 9.32 13.02 -27.02
CA GLY A 31 9.93 12.87 -28.34
C GLY A 31 11.44 12.54 -28.33
N MET A 32 12.08 12.54 -27.16
CA MET A 32 13.44 12.03 -26.99
C MET A 32 13.44 10.55 -26.58
N ARG A 33 14.48 9.82 -26.99
CA ARG A 33 14.64 8.41 -26.59
C ARG A 33 15.09 8.34 -25.13
N HIS A 34 14.49 7.42 -24.36
CA HIS A 34 14.90 7.16 -22.99
C HIS A 34 16.36 6.67 -22.92
N PRO A 35 17.18 7.14 -21.95
CA PRO A 35 18.60 6.78 -21.87
C PRO A 35 18.83 5.31 -21.44
N LEU A 36 17.87 4.71 -20.76
CA LEU A 36 17.90 3.28 -20.38
C LEU A 36 17.38 2.39 -21.51
N SER A 37 17.86 1.13 -21.54
CA SER A 37 17.30 0.09 -22.41
C SER A 37 15.89 -0.30 -21.99
N ASP A 38 15.13 -0.90 -22.91
CA ASP A 38 13.77 -1.40 -22.65
C ASP A 38 13.77 -2.49 -21.57
N GLU A 39 14.81 -3.32 -21.52
CA GLU A 39 15.03 -4.33 -20.49
C GLU A 39 15.18 -3.70 -19.11
N THR A 40 16.07 -2.71 -18.96
CA THR A 40 16.25 -2.03 -17.67
C THR A 40 15.00 -1.27 -17.23
N LEU A 41 14.25 -0.69 -18.18
CA LEU A 41 12.95 -0.09 -17.87
C LEU A 41 11.97 -1.12 -17.33
N GLU A 42 11.97 -2.33 -17.88
CA GLU A 42 11.11 -3.40 -17.39
C GLU A 42 11.53 -3.87 -16.00
N ASP A 43 12.83 -4.04 -15.74
CA ASP A 43 13.35 -4.37 -14.41
C ASP A 43 12.94 -3.34 -13.35
N VAL A 44 12.97 -2.05 -13.70
CA VAL A 44 12.50 -0.97 -12.82
C VAL A 44 11.00 -1.10 -12.54
N ARG A 45 10.18 -1.41 -13.55
CA ARG A 45 8.73 -1.65 -13.34
C ARG A 45 8.48 -2.84 -12.42
N GLN A 46 9.16 -3.96 -12.67
CA GLN A 46 9.06 -5.16 -11.84
C GLN A 46 9.49 -4.88 -10.39
N SER A 47 10.54 -4.08 -10.20
CA SER A 47 11.00 -3.66 -8.87
C SER A 47 9.91 -2.88 -8.11
N PHE A 48 9.22 -1.94 -8.76
CA PHE A 48 8.09 -1.23 -8.14
C PHE A 48 6.93 -2.16 -7.79
N MET A 49 6.64 -3.15 -8.65
CA MET A 49 5.60 -4.14 -8.38
C MET A 49 5.90 -4.98 -7.13
N LEU A 50 7.16 -5.45 -7.00
CA LEU A 50 7.61 -6.21 -5.84
C LEU A 50 7.55 -5.38 -4.55
N ILE A 51 8.02 -4.14 -4.60
CA ILE A 51 7.94 -3.21 -3.46
C ILE A 51 6.48 -3.02 -3.05
N ALA A 52 5.58 -2.72 -3.99
CA ALA A 52 4.17 -2.48 -3.70
C ALA A 52 3.48 -3.74 -3.13
N ALA A 53 3.78 -4.93 -3.66
CA ALA A 53 3.25 -6.19 -3.14
C ALA A 53 3.68 -6.41 -1.68
N ARG A 54 4.95 -6.17 -1.38
CA ARG A 54 5.49 -6.34 -0.02
C ARG A 54 4.93 -5.31 0.97
N GLU A 55 4.80 -4.06 0.55
CA GLU A 55 4.19 -3.01 1.37
C GLU A 55 2.73 -3.33 1.72
N LYS A 56 2.01 -3.94 0.77
CA LYS A 56 0.64 -4.41 1.00
C LYS A 56 0.61 -5.55 2.02
N GLU A 57 1.46 -6.58 1.90
CA GLU A 57 1.57 -7.67 2.87
C GLU A 57 1.84 -7.17 4.30
N ILE A 58 2.77 -6.21 4.43
CA ILE A 58 3.10 -5.60 5.72
C ILE A 58 1.90 -4.80 6.27
N SER A 59 1.19 -4.07 5.41
CA SER A 59 0.03 -3.29 5.83
C SER A 59 -1.14 -4.17 6.27
N GLU A 60 -1.36 -5.30 5.58
CA GLU A 60 -2.38 -6.29 5.94
C GLU A 60 -2.06 -6.97 7.27
N THR A 61 -0.80 -7.39 7.48
CA THR A 61 -0.35 -8.00 8.74
C THR A 61 -0.44 -7.05 9.94
N MET A 62 -0.22 -5.74 9.73
CA MET A 62 -0.43 -4.72 10.77
C MET A 62 -1.90 -4.34 11.01
N GLY A 63 -2.86 -4.95 10.30
CA GLY A 63 -4.29 -4.60 10.41
C GLY A 63 -4.60 -3.20 9.86
N LYS A 64 -3.77 -2.70 8.95
CA LYS A 64 -3.82 -1.34 8.39
C LYS A 64 -3.89 -1.34 6.84
N PRO A 65 -4.75 -2.16 6.20
CA PRO A 65 -4.74 -2.34 4.75
C PRO A 65 -5.11 -1.06 3.95
N SER A 66 -5.69 -0.05 4.59
CA SER A 66 -6.29 1.11 3.92
C SER A 66 -5.56 2.44 4.12
N LEU A 67 -4.42 2.48 4.83
CA LEU A 67 -3.78 3.74 5.22
C LEU A 67 -3.27 4.58 4.04
N HIS A 68 -3.03 3.96 2.89
CA HIS A 68 -2.42 4.64 1.75
C HIS A 68 -3.42 5.08 0.66
N ARG A 69 -4.71 4.72 0.76
CA ARG A 69 -5.72 5.16 -0.21
C ARG A 69 -6.15 6.59 0.16
N PRO A 70 -5.89 7.60 -0.70
CA PRO A 70 -6.38 8.95 -0.46
C PRO A 70 -7.91 8.94 -0.32
N GLN A 71 -8.42 9.54 0.74
CA GLN A 71 -9.85 9.76 0.92
C GLN A 71 -10.18 11.21 0.57
N TYR A 72 -11.31 11.41 -0.10
CA TYR A 72 -11.81 12.76 -0.32
C TYR A 72 -12.26 13.38 1.01
N LYS A 73 -12.11 14.70 1.15
CA LYS A 73 -12.57 15.43 2.33
C LYS A 73 -14.11 15.30 2.40
N GLY A 74 -14.61 14.54 3.39
CA GLY A 74 -16.03 14.24 3.56
C GLY A 74 -16.45 12.80 3.24
N ASP A 75 -15.52 11.95 2.82
CA ASP A 75 -15.80 10.52 2.60
C ASP A 75 -16.04 9.84 3.95
N THR A 76 -17.28 9.42 4.23
CA THR A 76 -17.60 8.63 5.44
C THR A 76 -17.24 7.17 5.18
N PRO A 77 -16.55 6.47 6.11
CA PRO A 77 -16.21 5.07 5.91
C PRO A 77 -17.48 4.25 5.66
N LYS A 78 -17.55 3.58 4.50
CA LYS A 78 -18.71 2.77 4.07
C LYS A 78 -18.99 1.54 4.94
N THR A 79 -18.13 1.24 5.90
CA THR A 79 -18.22 0.03 6.73
C THR A 79 -18.65 0.37 8.15
N THR A 80 -19.89 0.00 8.48
CA THR A 80 -20.40 -0.01 9.85
C THR A 80 -19.76 -1.17 10.62
N VAL A 81 -18.73 -0.87 11.41
CA VAL A 81 -18.11 -1.86 12.31
C VAL A 81 -19.01 -2.03 13.54
N VAL A 82 -19.75 -3.15 13.60
CA VAL A 82 -20.53 -3.51 14.79
C VAL A 82 -19.63 -4.25 15.78
N LYS A 83 -19.50 -3.73 17.00
CA LYS A 83 -18.79 -4.41 18.08
C LYS A 83 -19.65 -5.58 18.57
N LEU A 84 -19.19 -6.81 18.34
CA LEU A 84 -19.91 -8.03 18.75
C LEU A 84 -19.79 -8.33 20.25
N HIS A 85 -18.86 -7.69 20.96
CA HIS A 85 -18.69 -7.91 22.39
C HIS A 85 -19.79 -7.18 23.18
N GLY A 86 -20.79 -7.93 23.66
CA GLY A 86 -21.87 -7.40 24.51
C GLY A 86 -23.29 -7.68 24.01
N LEU A 87 -23.45 -8.32 22.85
CA LEU A 87 -24.77 -8.75 22.37
C LEU A 87 -25.26 -9.91 23.26
N LYS A 88 -26.23 -9.64 24.14
CA LYS A 88 -26.98 -10.70 24.83
C LYS A 88 -27.79 -11.46 23.78
N SER A 89 -27.60 -12.77 23.71
CA SER A 89 -28.48 -13.63 22.92
C SER A 89 -29.91 -13.51 23.46
N VAL A 90 -30.83 -13.07 22.62
CA VAL A 90 -32.26 -13.15 22.93
C VAL A 90 -32.65 -14.61 22.73
N LYS A 91 -32.92 -15.30 23.84
CA LYS A 91 -33.52 -16.63 23.83
C LYS A 91 -34.94 -16.45 23.29
N LYS A 92 -35.27 -17.12 22.19
CA LYS A 92 -36.60 -17.12 21.60
C LYS A 92 -37.39 -18.17 22.38
N ASP A 93 -38.37 -17.74 23.16
CA ASP A 93 -39.33 -18.66 23.76
C ASP A 93 -40.29 -19.09 22.64
N ASP A 94 -40.32 -20.39 22.39
CA ASP A 94 -41.27 -21.06 21.50
C ASP A 94 -42.68 -20.99 22.10
N GLU A 95 -43.64 -20.49 21.32
CA GLU A 95 -45.08 -20.74 21.49
C GLU A 95 -45.62 -21.37 20.20
#